data_AF-A0A2N7N6N4-F1
#
_entry.id   AF-A0A2N7N6N4-F1
#
_cell.length_a   1.000
_cell.length_b   1.000
_cell.length_c   1.000
_cell.angle_alpha   90.00
_cell.angle_beta   90.00
_cell.angle_gamma   90.00
#
_symmetry.space_group_name_H-M   'P 1'
#
loop_
_entity.id
_entity.type
_entity.pdbx_description
1 polymer ?
#
loop_
_entity_poly.entity_id
_entity_poly.type
_entity_poly.pdbx_seq_one_letter_code
_entity_poly.pdbx_strand_id
1 'polypeptide(L)'
;MQYVLLPTSNDQTFLADCKEIIAIREGVTDQPKFDESHLTYRLMYGAYKPQTHANDTTEEVKADISEAIDQWLIHIDGKRIIDLSIEAIVVSDSVIKRQCSTLAHPIETQDVAFAALVKAPACFDINNRHYQTRTAYLRWDGIDAITTLMNRKGLFAFTSEDKRFTPEEPLTKKNWRYYVDHLRMFKEARRAQ
;
A
#
# COMPACT_ATOMS: atom_id res chain seq x y z
N MET A 1 -4.70 11.71 -5.47
CA MET A 1 -5.28 10.52 -4.84
C MET A 1 -6.51 10.97 -4.07
N GLN A 2 -7.65 10.31 -4.22
CA GLN A 2 -8.90 10.67 -3.55
C GLN A 2 -9.39 9.47 -2.74
N TYR A 3 -9.62 9.70 -1.46
CA TYR A 3 -10.19 8.70 -0.56
C TYR A 3 -11.62 9.09 -0.21
N VAL A 4 -12.44 8.07 0.05
CA VAL A 4 -13.80 8.22 0.52
C VAL A 4 -13.99 7.35 1.76
N LEU A 5 -14.71 7.86 2.76
CA LEU A 5 -15.21 7.05 3.86
C LEU A 5 -16.54 6.44 3.43
N LEU A 6 -16.62 5.11 3.43
CA LEU A 6 -17.82 4.38 3.07
C LEU A 6 -18.38 3.66 4.31
N PRO A 7 -19.71 3.60 4.45
CA PRO A 7 -20.34 2.84 5.52
C PRO A 7 -20.20 1.33 5.25
N THR A 8 -20.00 0.57 6.32
CA THR A 8 -20.09 -0.89 6.36
C THR A 8 -21.47 -1.30 6.87
N SER A 9 -21.79 -2.60 6.78
CA SER A 9 -23.04 -3.17 7.31
C SER A 9 -23.20 -3.06 8.83
N ASN A 10 -22.13 -2.70 9.56
CA ASN A 10 -22.12 -2.60 11.04
C ASN A 10 -22.06 -1.14 11.53
N ASP A 11 -22.53 -0.16 10.74
CA ASP A 11 -22.44 1.29 11.01
C ASP A 11 -21.01 1.84 11.23
N GLN A 12 -19.97 1.05 10.95
CA GLN A 12 -18.58 1.52 10.91
C GLN A 12 -18.26 2.11 9.55
N THR A 13 -17.38 3.13 9.51
CA THR A 13 -16.86 3.66 8.25
C THR A 13 -15.46 3.13 7.97
N PHE A 14 -15.19 2.81 6.71
CA PHE A 14 -13.87 2.35 6.26
C PHE A 14 -13.32 3.29 5.17
N LEU A 15 -12.00 3.52 5.18
CA LEU A 15 -11.30 4.27 4.16
C LEU A 15 -11.17 3.44 2.89
N ALA A 16 -11.70 3.94 1.77
CA ALA A 16 -11.58 3.34 0.44
C ALA A 16 -10.92 4.33 -0.53
N ASP A 17 -10.11 3.82 -1.46
CA ASP A 17 -9.70 4.58 -2.64
C ASP A 17 -10.93 4.71 -3.57
N CYS A 18 -11.15 5.89 -4.16
CA CYS A 18 -12.26 6.10 -5.09
C CYS A 18 -12.30 5.08 -6.25
N LYS A 19 -11.16 4.50 -6.65
CA LYS A 19 -11.08 3.44 -7.66
C LYS A 19 -11.65 2.09 -7.19
N GLU A 20 -11.73 1.87 -5.88
CA GLU A 20 -12.29 0.66 -5.27
C GLU A 20 -13.84 0.68 -5.27
N ILE A 21 -14.47 1.84 -5.50
CA ILE A 21 -15.94 1.97 -5.49
C ILE A 21 -16.61 1.06 -6.52
N ILE A 22 -16.02 0.89 -7.70
CA ILE A 22 -16.57 0.03 -8.76
C ILE A 22 -16.60 -1.43 -8.27
N ALA A 23 -15.50 -1.89 -7.68
CA ALA A 23 -15.39 -3.23 -7.10
C ALA A 23 -16.40 -3.46 -5.97
N ILE A 24 -16.62 -2.47 -5.10
CA ILE A 24 -17.59 -2.56 -4.01
C ILE A 24 -19.02 -2.69 -4.56
N ARG A 25 -19.36 -1.91 -5.59
CA ARG A 25 -20.73 -1.86 -6.13
C ARG A 25 -21.06 -3.05 -7.04
N GLU A 26 -20.11 -3.44 -7.88
CA GLU A 26 -20.34 -4.38 -8.97
C GLU A 26 -19.69 -5.75 -8.74
N GLY A 27 -18.95 -5.90 -7.64
CA GLY A 27 -18.15 -7.08 -7.34
C GLY A 27 -16.84 -7.14 -8.13
N VAL A 28 -16.00 -8.08 -7.74
CA VAL A 28 -14.73 -8.42 -8.41
C VAL A 28 -14.71 -9.89 -8.75
N THR A 29 -14.05 -10.22 -9.85
CA THR A 29 -13.78 -11.61 -10.19
C THR A 29 -12.47 -12.01 -9.55
N ASP A 30 -12.55 -12.75 -8.45
CA ASP A 30 -11.39 -13.31 -7.76
C ASP A 30 -11.03 -14.67 -8.36
N GLN A 31 -9.85 -14.76 -8.95
CA GLN A 31 -9.30 -16.03 -9.43
C GLN A 31 -8.10 -16.39 -8.56
N PRO A 32 -8.22 -17.32 -7.61
CA PRO A 32 -7.18 -17.64 -6.64
C PRO A 32 -6.00 -18.43 -7.24
N LYS A 33 -5.88 -18.55 -8.57
CA LYS A 33 -4.73 -19.17 -9.22
C LYS A 33 -3.64 -18.12 -9.40
N PHE A 34 -2.81 -17.98 -8.37
CA PHE A 34 -1.66 -17.09 -8.39
C PHE A 34 -0.55 -17.71 -9.24
N ASP A 35 -0.19 -17.02 -10.31
CA ASP A 35 0.96 -17.37 -11.12
C ASP A 35 2.16 -16.52 -10.70
N GLU A 36 3.02 -17.12 -9.87
CA GLU A 36 4.25 -16.46 -9.42
C GLU A 36 5.30 -16.29 -10.53
N SER A 37 5.16 -17.00 -11.66
CA SER A 37 6.19 -17.03 -12.70
C SER A 37 6.41 -15.68 -13.39
N HIS A 38 5.43 -14.79 -13.31
CA HIS A 38 5.44 -13.46 -13.92
C HIS A 38 5.80 -12.33 -12.95
N LEU A 39 6.07 -12.64 -11.68
CA LEU A 39 6.35 -11.62 -10.67
C LEU A 39 7.84 -11.31 -10.59
N THR A 40 8.17 -10.03 -10.49
CA THR A 40 9.55 -9.57 -10.35
C THR A 40 9.75 -8.77 -9.07
N TYR A 41 10.97 -8.82 -8.53
CA TYR A 41 11.37 -8.01 -7.39
C TYR A 41 11.53 -6.55 -7.81
N ARG A 42 10.85 -5.67 -7.08
CA ARG A 42 10.77 -4.23 -7.36
C ARG A 42 10.92 -3.46 -6.05
N LEU A 43 11.67 -2.37 -6.08
CA LEU A 43 11.85 -1.49 -4.92
C LEU A 43 10.85 -0.34 -5.01
N MET A 44 9.89 -0.31 -4.11
CA MET A 44 8.80 0.67 -4.09
C MET A 44 8.80 1.50 -2.83
N TYR A 45 8.31 2.73 -2.95
CA TYR A 45 8.22 3.70 -1.86
C TYR A 45 6.79 4.18 -1.70
N GLY A 46 6.42 4.52 -0.47
CA GLY A 46 5.06 4.93 -0.18
C GLY A 46 4.81 5.28 1.28
N ALA A 47 3.52 5.33 1.63
CA ALA A 47 3.05 5.45 3.00
C ALA A 47 2.04 4.34 3.32
N TYR A 48 2.19 3.72 4.47
CA TYR A 48 1.15 2.89 5.06
C TYR A 48 0.15 3.82 5.74
N LYS A 49 -1.14 3.59 5.47
CA LYS A 49 -2.25 4.36 6.03
C LYS A 49 -3.10 3.42 6.88
N PRO A 50 -3.01 3.51 8.21
CA PRO A 50 -3.89 2.75 9.08
C PRO A 50 -5.34 3.18 8.87
N GLN A 51 -6.26 2.24 9.11
CA GLN A 51 -7.68 2.53 9.09
C GLN A 51 -8.03 3.47 10.25
N THR A 52 -9.00 4.37 10.06
CA THR A 52 -9.41 5.36 11.07
C THR A 52 -10.18 4.77 12.27
N HIS A 53 -9.99 3.50 12.60
CA HIS A 53 -10.53 2.95 13.85
C HIS A 53 -9.67 3.44 15.02
N ALA A 54 -10.36 3.77 16.10
CA ALA A 54 -9.89 4.73 17.08
C ALA A 54 -8.63 4.27 17.84
N ASN A 55 -7.60 5.12 17.81
CA ASN A 55 -6.46 5.15 18.73
C ASN A 55 -5.43 4.02 18.61
N ASP A 56 -5.22 3.45 17.43
CA ASP A 56 -4.07 2.54 17.24
C ASP A 56 -2.75 3.26 17.57
N THR A 57 -1.98 2.62 18.44
CA THR A 57 -0.64 3.04 18.82
C THR A 57 0.35 2.86 17.67
N THR A 58 1.49 3.56 17.72
CA THR A 58 2.53 3.40 16.70
C THR A 58 3.01 1.94 16.61
N GLU A 59 3.03 1.24 17.74
CA GLU A 59 3.40 -0.16 17.88
C GLU A 59 2.41 -1.09 17.17
N GLU A 60 1.10 -0.85 17.32
CA GLU A 60 0.06 -1.61 16.62
C GLU A 60 0.14 -1.42 15.11
N VAL A 61 0.34 -0.17 14.65
CA VAL A 61 0.54 0.12 13.22
C VAL A 61 1.77 -0.60 12.67
N LYS A 62 2.87 -0.65 13.43
CA LYS A 62 4.08 -1.38 13.05
C LYS A 62 3.87 -2.90 13.04
N ALA A 63 3.09 -3.43 13.98
CA ALA A 63 2.72 -4.84 14.01
C ALA A 63 1.89 -5.22 12.77
N ASP A 64 0.93 -4.39 12.40
CA ASP A 64 0.12 -4.60 11.19
C ASP A 64 0.95 -4.55 9.91
N ILE A 65 1.89 -3.60 9.80
CA ILE A 65 2.82 -3.56 8.68
C ILE A 65 3.67 -4.83 8.63
N SER A 66 4.10 -5.33 9.80
CA SER A 66 4.93 -6.54 9.90
C SER A 66 4.15 -7.81 9.55
N GLU A 67 2.86 -7.87 9.87
CA GLU A 67 1.96 -8.96 9.50
C GLU A 67 1.87 -9.13 7.98
N ALA A 68 1.95 -8.03 7.22
CA ALA A 68 1.88 -8.07 5.76
C ALA A 68 3.15 -8.58 5.06
N ILE A 69 4.25 -8.79 5.80
CA ILE A 69 5.51 -9.29 5.24
C ILE A 69 5.37 -10.79 4.93
N ASP A 70 5.86 -11.19 3.75
CA ASP A 70 5.73 -12.54 3.19
C ASP A 70 4.26 -13.02 3.05
N GLN A 71 3.31 -12.07 3.03
CA GLN A 71 1.89 -12.31 2.75
C GLN A 71 1.47 -11.74 1.40
N TRP A 72 0.34 -12.24 0.88
CA TRP A 72 -0.28 -11.71 -0.32
C TRP A 72 -1.03 -10.41 -0.01
N LEU A 73 -0.93 -9.46 -0.93
CA LEU A 73 -1.69 -8.22 -0.93
C LEU A 73 -2.54 -8.16 -2.19
N ILE A 74 -3.70 -7.53 -2.06
CA ILE A 74 -4.64 -7.26 -3.14
C ILE A 74 -4.55 -5.80 -3.54
N HIS A 75 -4.32 -5.55 -4.82
CA HIS A 75 -4.66 -4.30 -5.48
C HIS A 75 -5.91 -4.49 -6.34
N ILE A 76 -6.85 -3.56 -6.25
CA ILE A 76 -8.04 -3.52 -7.11
C ILE A 76 -7.86 -2.46 -8.20
N ASP A 77 -8.01 -2.86 -9.45
CA ASP A 77 -8.11 -1.96 -10.61
C ASP A 77 -9.43 -2.18 -11.35
N GLY A 78 -10.43 -1.35 -11.03
CA GLY A 78 -11.80 -1.53 -11.51
C GLY A 78 -12.43 -2.81 -10.96
N LYS A 79 -12.54 -3.85 -11.78
CA LYS A 79 -13.05 -5.19 -11.39
C LYS A 79 -11.96 -6.26 -11.29
N ARG A 80 -10.72 -5.89 -11.60
CA ARG A 80 -9.60 -6.82 -11.65
C ARG A 80 -8.85 -6.79 -10.33
N ILE A 81 -8.56 -7.98 -9.82
CA ILE A 81 -7.62 -8.18 -8.73
C ILE A 81 -6.22 -8.35 -9.32
N ILE A 82 -5.27 -7.67 -8.70
CA ILE A 82 -3.84 -7.78 -8.98
C ILE A 82 -3.18 -8.14 -7.67
N ASP A 83 -2.62 -9.35 -7.60
CA ASP A 83 -1.91 -9.81 -6.41
C ASP A 83 -0.43 -9.41 -6.49
N LEU A 84 0.11 -9.06 -5.33
CA LEU A 84 1.52 -8.76 -5.10
C LEU A 84 1.89 -9.15 -3.66
N SER A 85 3.18 -9.29 -3.35
CA SER A 85 3.64 -9.56 -1.99
C SER A 85 4.71 -8.57 -1.57
N ILE A 86 4.73 -8.22 -0.28
CA ILE A 86 5.83 -7.48 0.34
C ILE A 86 6.79 -8.50 0.94
N GLU A 87 7.99 -8.59 0.38
CA GLU A 87 8.99 -9.60 0.73
C GLU A 87 9.94 -9.11 1.82
N ALA A 88 10.08 -7.78 1.92
CA ALA A 88 10.77 -7.12 3.01
C ALA A 88 10.41 -5.62 3.02
N ILE A 89 10.45 -4.99 4.20
CA ILE A 89 10.12 -3.57 4.34
C ILE A 89 11.08 -2.86 5.30
N VAL A 90 11.35 -1.60 5.02
CA VAL A 90 12.00 -0.64 5.92
C VAL A 90 10.99 0.46 6.18
N VAL A 91 10.64 0.64 7.45
CA VAL A 91 9.73 1.69 7.90
C VAL A 91 10.53 2.83 8.52
N SER A 92 9.96 4.03 8.44
CA SER A 92 10.48 5.21 9.12
C SER A 92 9.92 5.35 10.53
N ASP A 93 10.78 5.76 11.47
CA ASP A 93 10.34 6.23 12.80
C ASP A 93 9.94 7.71 12.82
N SER A 94 10.25 8.48 11.77
CA SER A 94 9.87 9.90 11.73
C SER A 94 8.41 10.07 11.33
N VAL A 95 7.73 10.96 12.05
CA VAL A 95 6.33 11.31 11.86
C VAL A 95 6.13 12.06 10.55
N ILE A 96 5.13 11.66 9.76
CA ILE A 96 4.70 12.40 8.59
C ILE A 96 3.76 13.53 9.04
N LYS A 97 4.03 14.74 8.56
CA LYS A 97 3.23 15.93 8.86
C LYS A 97 2.45 16.34 7.63
N ARG A 98 1.14 16.57 7.79
CA ARG A 98 0.25 17.08 6.75
C ARG A 98 -0.03 18.55 6.97
N GLN A 99 0.08 19.34 5.91
CA GLN A 99 -0.32 20.74 5.98
C GLN A 99 -1.85 20.82 5.98
N CYS A 100 -2.39 21.48 7.01
CA CYS A 100 -3.82 21.69 7.15
C CYS A 100 -4.12 23.16 6.80
N SER A 101 -5.03 23.40 5.86
CA SER A 101 -5.38 24.77 5.44
C SER A 101 -6.05 25.58 6.56
N THR A 102 -6.62 24.91 7.56
CA THR A 102 -7.35 25.54 8.67
C THR A 102 -6.52 25.74 9.93
N LEU A 103 -5.29 25.20 10.00
CA LEU A 103 -4.41 25.32 11.16
C LEU A 103 -3.10 26.01 10.79
N ALA A 104 -2.58 26.82 11.72
CA ALA A 104 -1.30 27.51 11.53
C ALA A 104 -0.08 26.57 11.52
N HIS A 105 -0.23 25.33 12.03
CA HIS A 105 0.82 24.34 12.14
C HIS A 105 0.43 23.02 11.47
N PRO A 106 1.37 22.30 10.85
CA PRO A 106 1.11 20.98 10.28
C PRO A 106 0.60 19.98 11.33
N ILE A 107 -0.36 19.13 10.95
CA ILE A 107 -0.90 18.06 11.79
C ILE A 107 -0.05 16.81 11.60
N GLU A 108 0.23 16.11 12.70
CA GLU A 108 0.88 14.80 12.67
C GLU A 108 -0.12 13.73 12.21
N THR A 109 0.29 12.91 11.25
CA THR A 109 -0.52 11.80 10.75
C THR A 109 -0.03 10.48 11.33
N GLN A 110 -0.93 9.50 11.47
CA GLN A 110 -0.55 8.12 11.78
C GLN A 110 0.05 7.37 10.57
N ASP A 111 0.15 8.03 9.41
CA ASP A 111 0.80 7.46 8.23
C ASP A 111 2.28 7.13 8.50
N VAL A 112 2.71 5.94 8.06
CA VAL A 112 4.09 5.47 8.23
C VAL A 112 4.79 5.41 6.87
N ALA A 113 5.90 6.15 6.73
CA ALA A 113 6.69 6.12 5.50
C ALA A 113 7.43 4.79 5.39
N PHE A 114 7.49 4.23 4.17
CA PHE A 114 8.18 2.97 3.94
C PHE A 114 8.92 2.90 2.60
N ALA A 115 9.92 2.01 2.57
CA ALA A 115 10.51 1.44 1.38
C ALA A 115 10.38 -0.09 1.44
N ALA A 116 9.84 -0.69 0.38
CA ALA A 116 9.52 -2.11 0.35
C ALA A 116 10.16 -2.81 -0.85
N LEU A 117 10.68 -4.02 -0.61
CA LEU A 117 10.91 -5.00 -1.64
C LEU A 117 9.60 -5.71 -1.94
N VAL A 118 9.05 -5.46 -3.12
CA VAL A 118 7.75 -5.98 -3.54
C VAL A 118 7.97 -6.97 -4.67
N LYS A 119 7.31 -8.12 -4.61
CA LYS A 119 7.19 -9.04 -5.74
C LYS A 119 5.84 -8.78 -6.41
N ALA A 120 5.88 -8.18 -7.61
CA ALA A 120 4.68 -7.69 -8.28
C ALA A 120 4.71 -7.95 -9.79
N PRO A 121 3.55 -8.08 -10.45
CA PRO A 121 3.48 -8.25 -11.89
C PRO A 121 3.76 -6.93 -12.61
N ALA A 122 4.15 -7.02 -13.89
CA ALA A 122 4.42 -5.85 -14.72
C ALA A 122 3.21 -4.91 -14.89
N CYS A 123 1.99 -5.42 -14.78
CA CYS A 123 0.77 -4.63 -14.86
C CYS A 123 0.55 -3.70 -13.64
N PHE A 124 1.21 -3.97 -12.51
CA PHE A 124 1.22 -3.07 -11.36
C PHE A 124 2.24 -1.94 -11.58
N ASP A 125 2.04 -1.10 -12.60
CA ASP A 125 2.94 0.02 -12.89
C ASP A 125 2.53 1.28 -12.13
N ILE A 126 3.54 1.96 -11.58
CA ILE A 126 3.40 3.24 -10.89
C ILE A 126 3.95 4.31 -11.83
N ASN A 127 3.05 5.08 -12.44
CA ASN A 127 3.45 6.15 -13.34
C ASN A 127 3.88 7.39 -12.55
N ASN A 128 5.20 7.50 -12.34
CA ASN A 128 5.83 8.61 -11.63
C ASN A 128 5.53 10.00 -12.26
N ARG A 129 5.16 10.08 -13.55
CA ARG A 129 4.90 11.36 -14.25
C ARG A 129 3.52 11.93 -13.96
N HIS A 130 2.54 11.07 -13.67
CA HIS A 130 1.15 11.49 -13.45
C HIS A 130 0.75 11.51 -11.98
N TYR A 131 1.72 11.39 -11.05
CA TYR A 131 1.45 11.31 -9.62
C TYR A 131 0.40 10.24 -9.28
N GLN A 132 0.43 9.12 -10.02
CA GLN A 132 -0.49 8.02 -9.77
C GLN A 132 0.00 7.23 -8.57
N THR A 133 -0.91 7.01 -7.62
CA THR A 133 -0.67 6.08 -6.52
C THR A 133 -1.46 4.81 -6.76
N ARG A 134 -0.82 3.69 -6.42
CA ARG A 134 -1.45 2.37 -6.36
C ARG A 134 -1.60 1.98 -4.91
N THR A 135 -2.77 1.49 -4.54
CA THR A 135 -3.05 1.00 -3.18
C THR A 135 -3.05 -0.51 -3.16
N ALA A 136 -2.53 -1.13 -2.11
CA ALA A 136 -2.75 -2.54 -1.87
C ALA A 136 -3.04 -2.77 -0.39
N TYR A 137 -3.76 -3.84 -0.08
CA TYR A 137 -4.08 -4.21 1.30
C TYR A 137 -3.87 -5.71 1.50
N LEU A 138 -3.63 -6.10 2.75
CA LEU A 138 -3.38 -7.49 3.11
C LEU A 138 -4.55 -8.39 2.68
N ARG A 139 -4.25 -9.52 2.04
CA ARG A 139 -5.22 -10.56 1.72
C ARG A 139 -5.38 -11.48 2.93
N TRP A 140 -6.62 -11.68 3.38
CA TRP A 140 -6.92 -12.64 4.45
C TRP A 140 -7.20 -14.02 3.86
N ASP A 141 -6.60 -15.04 4.46
CA ASP A 141 -6.76 -16.41 3.99
C ASP A 141 -8.23 -16.88 4.15
N GLY A 142 -8.76 -17.51 3.10
CA GLY A 142 -10.14 -17.99 3.07
C GLY A 142 -11.23 -16.91 3.02
N ILE A 143 -10.88 -15.62 2.93
CA ILE A 143 -11.84 -14.50 2.87
C ILE A 143 -11.78 -13.82 1.49
N ASP A 144 -12.94 -13.46 0.94
CA ASP A 144 -13.00 -12.80 -0.36
C ASP A 144 -12.41 -11.37 -0.32
N ALA A 145 -11.96 -10.89 -1.47
CA ALA A 145 -11.30 -9.60 -1.59
C ALA A 145 -12.16 -8.41 -1.12
N ILE A 146 -13.48 -8.42 -1.35
CA ILE A 146 -14.35 -7.29 -0.97
C ILE A 146 -14.60 -7.30 0.54
N THR A 147 -14.85 -8.46 1.14
CA THR A 147 -14.95 -8.58 2.59
C THR A 147 -13.65 -8.15 3.27
N THR A 148 -12.50 -8.54 2.71
CA THR A 148 -11.19 -8.11 3.20
C THR A 148 -11.02 -6.59 3.06
N LEU A 149 -11.40 -6.01 1.92
CA LEU A 149 -11.35 -4.56 1.67
C LEU A 149 -12.13 -3.78 2.75
N MET A 150 -13.32 -4.23 3.10
CA MET A 150 -14.20 -3.57 4.06
C MET A 150 -13.68 -3.64 5.51
N ASN A 151 -12.93 -4.68 5.85
CA ASN A 151 -12.45 -4.96 7.21
C ASN A 151 -10.93 -4.77 7.39
N ARG A 152 -10.22 -4.28 6.36
CA ARG A 152 -8.76 -4.12 6.40
C ARG A 152 -8.32 -3.19 7.52
N LYS A 153 -7.21 -3.54 8.16
CA LYS A 153 -6.56 -2.73 9.20
C LYS A 153 -5.90 -1.46 8.65
N GLY A 154 -5.53 -1.48 7.38
CA GLY A 154 -4.92 -0.34 6.69
C GLY A 154 -4.62 -0.66 5.24
N LEU A 155 -3.95 0.28 4.57
CA LEU A 155 -3.57 0.14 3.17
C LEU A 155 -2.16 0.66 2.92
N PHE A 156 -1.47 0.02 1.99
CA PHE A 156 -0.18 0.44 1.47
C PHE A 156 -0.40 1.32 0.25
N ALA A 157 -0.04 2.60 0.33
CA ALA A 157 -0.11 3.52 -0.78
C ALA A 157 1.27 3.67 -1.44
N PHE A 158 1.49 3.02 -2.58
CA PHE A 158 2.74 3.04 -3.34
C PHE A 158 2.77 4.20 -4.34
N THR A 159 3.64 5.18 -4.12
CA THR A 159 3.70 6.40 -4.92
C THR A 159 4.83 6.42 -5.94
N SER A 160 5.86 5.59 -5.76
CA SER A 160 6.92 5.47 -6.75
C SER A 160 7.66 4.14 -6.70
N GLU A 161 8.31 3.83 -7.82
CA GLU A 161 9.23 2.70 -7.98
C GLU A 161 10.63 3.20 -8.37
N ASP A 162 11.67 2.52 -7.89
CA ASP A 162 13.03 2.69 -8.38
C ASP A 162 13.28 1.77 -9.59
N LYS A 163 13.38 2.38 -10.77
CA LYS A 163 13.47 1.70 -12.07
C LYS A 163 14.90 1.53 -12.59
N ARG A 164 15.92 1.72 -11.74
CA ARG A 164 17.33 1.60 -12.16
C ARG A 164 17.81 0.16 -12.38
N PHE A 165 17.05 -0.83 -11.90
CA PHE A 165 17.45 -2.23 -11.93
C PHE A 165 17.15 -2.85 -13.28
N THR A 166 18.12 -3.58 -13.82
CA THR A 166 18.03 -4.27 -15.10
C THR A 166 18.01 -5.79 -14.88
N PRO A 167 17.68 -6.59 -15.90
CA PRO A 167 17.78 -8.05 -15.81
C PRO A 167 19.19 -8.56 -15.44
N GLU A 168 20.24 -7.81 -15.78
CA GLU A 168 21.64 -8.15 -15.48
C GLU A 168 22.01 -7.84 -14.02
N GLU A 169 21.40 -6.82 -13.43
CA GLU A 169 21.59 -6.41 -12.03
C GLU A 169 20.25 -6.37 -11.27
N PRO A 170 19.61 -7.53 -11.04
CA PRO A 170 18.27 -7.57 -10.47
C PRO A 170 18.29 -7.29 -8.96
N LEU A 171 17.16 -6.79 -8.48
CA LEU A 171 16.87 -6.78 -7.05
C LEU A 171 16.66 -8.19 -6.53
N THR A 172 17.10 -8.42 -5.31
CA THR A 172 16.98 -9.66 -4.56
C THR A 172 16.73 -9.37 -3.09
N LYS A 173 16.24 -10.37 -2.34
CA LYS A 173 16.11 -10.28 -0.88
C LYS A 173 17.43 -9.91 -0.18
N LYS A 174 18.60 -10.17 -0.79
CA LYS A 174 19.92 -9.93 -0.20
C LYS A 174 20.47 -8.51 -0.47
N ASN A 175 20.23 -7.95 -1.65
CA ASN A 175 20.87 -6.68 -2.06
C ASN A 175 19.96 -5.45 -1.94
N TRP A 176 18.63 -5.62 -1.84
CA TRP A 176 17.70 -4.50 -1.95
C TRP A 176 17.92 -3.38 -0.94
N ARG A 177 18.33 -3.73 0.30
CA ARG A 177 18.54 -2.77 1.38
C ARG A 177 19.64 -1.74 1.06
N TYR A 178 20.65 -2.12 0.28
CA TYR A 178 21.72 -1.20 -0.15
C TYR A 178 21.21 -0.08 -1.06
N TYR A 179 20.04 -0.28 -1.67
CA TYR A 179 19.45 0.62 -2.63
C TYR A 179 18.33 1.49 -2.05
N VAL A 180 18.00 1.33 -0.77
CA VAL A 180 16.98 2.15 -0.11
C VAL A 180 17.47 3.60 0.03
N ASP A 181 16.75 4.51 -0.61
CA ASP A 181 16.94 5.95 -0.43
C ASP A 181 15.97 6.47 0.64
N HIS A 182 16.48 6.72 1.84
CA HIS A 182 15.69 7.22 2.96
C HIS A 182 15.13 8.62 2.73
N LEU A 183 15.84 9.50 2.01
CA LEU A 183 15.31 10.84 1.70
C LEU A 183 14.15 10.75 0.73
N ARG A 184 14.28 9.87 -0.27
CA ARG A 184 13.19 9.56 -1.20
C ARG A 184 11.99 8.97 -0.47
N MET A 185 12.19 8.03 0.45
CA MET A 185 11.12 7.44 1.25
C MET A 185 10.22 8.52 1.90
N PHE A 186 10.81 9.53 2.54
CA PHE A 186 10.04 10.63 3.14
C PHE A 186 9.30 11.50 2.11
N LYS A 187 9.98 11.83 1.01
CA LYS A 187 9.41 12.65 -0.06
C LYS A 187 8.20 11.96 -0.69
N GLU A 188 8.31 10.66 -0.92
CA GLU A 188 7.28 9.84 -1.54
C GLU A 188 6.11 9.59 -0.58
N ALA A 189 6.37 9.35 0.70
CA ALA A 189 5.32 9.21 1.70
C ALA A 189 4.48 10.49 1.85
N ARG A 190 5.09 11.68 1.79
CA ARG A 190 4.35 12.97 1.78
C ARG A 190 3.46 13.13 0.54
N ARG A 191 3.81 12.51 -0.60
CA ARG A 191 2.98 12.53 -1.81
C ARG A 191 1.78 11.60 -1.73
N ALA A 192 1.77 10.66 -0.79
CA ALA A 192 0.64 9.78 -0.54
C ALA A 192 -0.48 10.45 0.28
N GLN A 193 -0.32 11.72 0.69
CA GLN A 193 -1.30 12.48 1.49
C GLN A 193 -2.42 13.14 0.68
#